data_AF-A0A1X1V4A9-F1
#
_entry.id   AF-A0A1X1V4A9-F1
#
_cell.length_a   1.000
_cell.length_b   1.000
_cell.length_c   1.000
_cell.angle_alpha   90.00
_cell.angle_beta   90.00
_cell.angle_gamma   90.00
#
_symmetry.space_group_name_H-M   'P 1'
#
loop_
_entity.id
_entity.type
_entity.pdbx_description
1 polymer ?
#
loop_
_entity_poly.entity_id
_entity_poly.type
_entity_poly.pdbx_seq_one_letter_code
_entity_poly.pdbx_strand_id
1 'polypeptide(L)'
;MRASRFAGKMSGVAMHEGRALADINLSGVPLATELEAFLCRRDPRLKNVQVRRAVPTGDIETRVQPNKRWYEVTYWTDDEEPDEADS
;
A
#
# COMPACT_ATOMS: atom_id res chain seq x y z
N MET A 1 -6.29 36.36 -24.34
CA MET A 1 -6.29 36.42 -22.86
C MET A 1 -6.06 35.00 -22.35
N ARG A 2 -4.87 34.71 -21.80
CA ARG A 2 -4.58 33.40 -21.19
C ARG A 2 -5.14 33.38 -19.78
N ALA A 3 -6.28 32.72 -19.58
CA ALA A 3 -6.75 32.36 -18.27
C ALA A 3 -6.12 31.02 -17.88
N SER A 4 -4.84 31.07 -17.45
CA SER A 4 -4.25 29.98 -16.69
C SER A 4 -4.90 29.96 -15.33
N ARG A 5 -6.05 29.28 -15.24
CA ARG A 5 -6.65 28.94 -13.96
C ARG A 5 -5.79 27.83 -13.38
N PHE A 6 -5.10 28.17 -12.30
CA PHE A 6 -4.43 27.24 -11.40
C PHE A 6 -5.40 26.09 -11.11
N ALA A 7 -5.17 24.93 -11.73
CA ALA A 7 -5.76 23.69 -11.28
C ALA A 7 -5.28 23.51 -9.84
N GLY A 8 -6.23 23.52 -8.91
CA GLY A 8 -5.93 23.29 -7.50
C GLY A 8 -5.18 21.97 -7.39
N LYS A 9 -4.01 22.01 -6.75
CA LYS A 9 -3.27 20.82 -6.32
C LYS A 9 -4.21 19.96 -5.48
N MET A 10 -4.81 18.96 -6.10
CA MET A 10 -5.46 17.88 -5.38
C MET A 10 -4.33 16.94 -5.02
N SER A 11 -3.97 16.88 -3.73
CA SER A 11 -3.08 15.82 -3.23
C SER A 11 -3.70 14.48 -3.63
N GLY A 12 -3.09 13.83 -4.62
CA GLY A 12 -3.58 12.61 -5.24
C GLY A 12 -3.34 11.43 -4.31
N VAL A 13 -4.33 11.11 -3.48
CA VAL A 13 -4.32 9.85 -2.75
C VAL A 13 -4.79 8.77 -3.73
N ALA A 14 -3.87 7.93 -4.20
CA ALA A 14 -4.18 6.82 -5.08
C ALA A 14 -4.38 5.53 -4.26
N MET A 15 -5.36 4.72 -4.67
CA MET A 15 -5.65 3.45 -4.04
C MET A 15 -5.00 2.32 -4.83
N HIS A 16 -4.13 1.58 -4.15
CA HIS A 16 -3.38 0.49 -4.74
C HIS A 16 -3.74 -0.83 -4.06
N GLU A 17 -3.67 -1.89 -4.85
CA GLU A 17 -3.79 -3.26 -4.37
C GLU A 17 -2.41 -3.90 -4.43
N GLY A 18 -2.07 -4.65 -3.40
CA GLY A 18 -0.78 -5.33 -3.33
C GLY A 18 -0.84 -6.56 -2.46
N ARG A 19 0.30 -7.25 -2.42
CA ARG A 19 0.49 -8.43 -1.59
C ARG A 19 1.58 -8.15 -0.58
N ALA A 20 1.25 -8.29 0.69
CA ALA A 20 2.16 -8.07 1.79
C ALA A 20 2.21 -9.29 2.73
N LEU A 21 3.37 -9.46 3.37
CA LEU A 21 3.65 -10.59 4.23
C LEU A 21 3.73 -10.10 5.68
N ALA A 22 2.92 -10.67 6.56
CA ALA A 22 2.91 -10.35 7.99
C ALA A 22 2.88 -11.61 8.85
N ASP A 23 3.33 -11.50 10.10
CA ASP A 23 3.25 -12.59 11.06
C ASP A 23 1.79 -13.01 11.31
N ILE A 24 1.55 -14.32 11.27
CA ILE A 24 0.21 -14.92 11.42
C ILE A 24 -0.41 -14.66 12.80
N ASN A 25 0.41 -14.37 13.82
CA ASN A 25 -0.04 -14.09 15.17
C ASN A 25 -0.49 -12.63 15.35
N LEU A 26 -0.20 -11.75 14.38
CA LEU A 26 -0.61 -10.34 14.45
C LEU A 26 -2.04 -10.17 13.98
N SER A 27 -2.76 -9.26 14.64
CA SER A 27 -4.13 -8.91 14.29
C SER A 27 -4.40 -7.43 14.61
N GLY A 28 -5.38 -6.83 13.94
CA GLY A 28 -5.74 -5.42 14.15
C GLY A 28 -4.61 -4.45 13.78
N VAL A 29 -4.31 -3.51 14.68
CA VAL A 29 -3.31 -2.44 14.47
C VAL A 29 -1.90 -2.98 14.18
N PRO A 30 -1.31 -3.89 14.97
CA PRO A 30 0.04 -4.38 14.70
C PRO A 30 0.16 -5.15 13.39
N LEU A 31 -0.93 -5.81 12.94
CA LEU A 31 -0.97 -6.43 11.61
C LEU A 31 -0.86 -5.38 10.50
N ALA A 32 -1.67 -4.32 10.57
CA ALA A 32 -1.64 -3.24 9.59
C ALA A 32 -0.25 -2.60 9.50
N THR A 33 0.38 -2.31 10.64
CA THR A 33 1.72 -1.70 10.68
C THR A 33 2.79 -2.60 10.07
N GLU A 34 2.75 -3.91 10.29
CA GLU A 34 3.71 -4.84 9.65
C GLU A 34 3.49 -4.91 8.13
N LEU A 35 2.24 -4.91 7.66
CA LEU A 35 1.92 -4.90 6.24
C LEU A 35 2.41 -3.62 5.56
N GLU A 36 2.20 -2.46 6.17
CA GLU A 36 2.71 -1.16 5.72
C GLU A 36 4.25 -1.17 5.66
N ALA A 37 4.91 -1.65 6.71
CA ALA A 37 6.36 -1.75 6.76
C ALA A 37 6.90 -2.70 5.67
N PHE A 38 6.21 -3.80 5.39
CA PHE A 38 6.58 -4.72 4.31
C PHE A 38 6.48 -4.04 2.93
N LEU A 39 5.38 -3.33 2.66
CA LEU A 39 5.19 -2.57 1.42
C LEU A 39 6.27 -1.51 1.24
N CYS A 40 6.57 -0.72 2.28
CA CYS A 40 7.62 0.29 2.25
C CYS A 40 9.02 -0.31 2.04
N ARG A 41 9.31 -1.49 2.59
CA ARG A 41 10.59 -2.19 2.36
C ARG A 41 10.70 -2.75 0.95
N ARG A 42 9.59 -3.27 0.41
CA ARG A 42 9.53 -3.84 -0.93
C ARG A 42 9.66 -2.76 -2.00
N ASP A 43 8.91 -1.67 -1.84
CA ASP A 43 8.87 -0.56 -2.77
C ASP A 43 9.17 0.75 -2.02
N PRO A 44 10.45 1.15 -1.93
CA PRO A 44 10.86 2.36 -1.21
C PRO A 44 10.39 3.66 -1.88
N ARG A 45 9.74 3.56 -3.04
CA ARG A 45 9.08 4.67 -3.73
C ARG A 45 7.74 5.04 -3.10
N LEU A 46 7.08 4.07 -2.46
CA LEU A 46 5.79 4.30 -1.82
C LEU A 46 5.95 5.23 -0.62
N LYS A 47 5.23 6.35 -0.62
CA LYS A 47 5.19 7.31 0.50
C LYS A 47 3.80 7.33 1.11
N ASN A 48 3.75 7.53 2.43
CA ASN A 48 2.51 7.59 3.20
C ASN A 48 1.60 6.35 3.00
N VAL A 49 2.19 5.15 2.93
CA VAL A 49 1.43 3.90 2.79
C VAL A 49 0.50 3.72 3.99
N GLN A 50 -0.80 3.64 3.72
CA GLN A 50 -1.82 3.38 4.73
C GLN A 50 -2.71 2.21 4.31
N VAL A 51 -2.64 1.09 5.04
CA VAL A 51 -3.44 -0.09 4.75
C VAL A 51 -4.88 0.14 5.21
N ARG A 52 -5.83 0.03 4.27
CA ARG A 52 -7.27 0.15 4.54
C ARG A 52 -7.94 -1.20 4.74
N ARG A 53 -7.50 -2.20 3.99
CA ARG A 53 -8.05 -3.55 4.02
C ARG A 53 -6.94 -4.56 3.88
N ALA A 54 -7.00 -5.63 4.66
CA ALA A 54 -6.11 -6.78 4.54
C ALA A 54 -6.96 -8.05 4.50
N VAL A 55 -6.87 -8.81 3.42
CA VAL A 55 -7.56 -10.08 3.20
C VAL A 55 -6.52 -11.19 3.21
N PRO A 56 -6.63 -12.19 4.09
CA PRO A 56 -5.70 -13.30 4.10
C PRO A 56 -5.90 -14.20 2.87
N THR A 57 -4.84 -14.41 2.09
CA THR A 57 -4.89 -15.24 0.86
C THR A 57 -4.94 -16.75 1.13
N GLY A 58 -4.59 -17.17 2.35
CA GLY A 58 -4.49 -18.59 2.71
C GLY A 58 -3.08 -19.16 2.56
N ASP A 59 -2.20 -18.50 1.79
CA ASP A 59 -0.80 -18.90 1.71
C ASP A 59 -0.04 -18.52 2.98
N ILE A 60 0.62 -19.51 3.58
CA ILE A 60 1.46 -19.35 4.76
C ILE A 60 2.90 -19.66 4.36
N GLU A 61 3.80 -18.72 4.61
CA GLU A 61 5.23 -18.90 4.49
C GLU A 61 5.76 -19.57 5.77
N THR A 62 5.97 -20.88 5.67
CA THR A 62 6.47 -21.72 6.77
C THR A 62 8.00 -21.80 6.80
N ARG A 63 8.69 -21.22 5.80
CA ARG A 63 10.17 -21.20 5.75
C ARG A 63 10.79 -20.12 6.63
N VAL A 64 9.98 -19.21 7.18
CA VAL A 64 10.42 -18.12 8.06
C VAL A 64 9.81 -18.32 9.45
N GLN A 65 10.59 -18.04 10.49
CA GLN A 65 10.09 -17.99 11.86
C GLN A 65 10.14 -16.55 12.39
N PRO A 66 9.07 -16.04 13.01
CA PRO A 66 7.74 -16.67 13.13
C PRO A 66 7.05 -16.87 11.77
N ASN A 67 6.16 -17.87 11.68
CA ASN A 67 5.42 -18.18 10.46
C ASN A 67 4.68 -16.94 9.97
N LYS A 68 4.78 -16.65 8.67
CA LYS A 68 4.11 -15.49 8.09
C LYS A 68 2.99 -15.92 7.16
N ARG A 69 1.97 -15.07 7.00
CA ARG A 69 0.86 -15.28 6.08
C ARG A 69 0.85 -14.17 5.05
N TRP A 70 0.49 -14.53 3.83
CA TRP A 70 0.28 -13.57 2.76
C TRP A 70 -1.10 -12.96 2.85
N TYR A 71 -1.13 -11.63 2.77
CA TYR A 71 -2.35 -10.84 2.73
C TYR A 71 -2.41 -10.05 1.43
N GLU A 72 -3.57 -10.09 0.79
CA GLU A 72 -3.96 -9.11 -0.21
C GLU A 72 -4.38 -7.85 0.54
N VAL A 73 -3.66 -6.77 0.30
CA VAL A 73 -3.85 -5.50 0.99
C VAL A 73 -4.26 -4.43 0.00
N THR A 74 -5.31 -3.71 0.35
CA THR A 74 -5.68 -2.46 -0.31
C THR A 74 -5.14 -1.33 0.55
N TYR A 75 -4.27 -0.51 -0.01
CA TYR A 75 -3.61 0.58 0.69
C TYR A 75 -3.66 1.86 -0.13
N TRP A 76 -3.56 2.99 0.56
CA TRP A 76 -3.45 4.30 -0.05
C TRP A 76 -2.01 4.76 0.00
N THR A 77 -1.55 5.39 -1.08
CA THR A 77 -0.27 6.11 -1.11
C THR A 77 -0.51 7.53 -1.58
N ASP A 78 0.39 8.40 -1.14
CA ASP A 78 0.56 9.70 -1.78
C ASP A 78 1.46 9.42 -3.00
N ASP A 79 0.82 8.99 -4.08
CA ASP A 79 1.47 8.82 -5.37
C ASP A 79 1.49 10.18 -6.05
N GLU A 80 2.66 10.66 -6.47
CA GLU A 80 2.70 11.60 -7.57
C GLU A 80 2.13 10.82 -8.75
N GLU A 81 0.92 11.21 -9.21
CA GLU A 81 0.22 10.58 -10.34
C GLU A 81 1.24 10.09 -11.39
N PRO A 82 1.24 8.82 -11.80
CA PRO A 82 1.76 8.55 -13.13
C PRO A 82 0.87 9.38 -14.05
N ASP A 83 1.46 10.39 -14.68
CA ASP A 83 0.90 11.07 -15.83
C ASP A 83 0.50 9.98 -16.84
N GLU A 84 -0.72 9.44 -16.73
CA GLU A 84 -1.36 8.66 -17.78
C GLU A 84 -1.67 9.68 -18.87
N ALA A 85 -0.63 9.90 -19.66
CA ALA A 85 -0.63 10.72 -20.85
C ALA A 85 -1.79 10.30 -21.75
N ASP A 86 -2.68 11.27 -21.98
CA ASP A 86 -3.41 11.52 -23.23
C ASP A 86 -3.47 10.30 -24.18
N SER A 87 -4.63 9.64 -24.24
CA SER A 87 -4.99 8.72 -25.33
C SER A 87 -6.34 9.08 -25.91
#